data_AF-A0A3D0V4W0-F1
#
_entry.id   AF-A0A3D0V4W0-F1
#
_cell.length_a   1.000
_cell.length_b   1.000
_cell.length_c   1.000
_cell.angle_alpha   90.00
_cell.angle_beta   90.00
_cell.angle_gamma   90.00
#
_symmetry.space_group_name_H-M   'P 1'
#
loop_
_entity.id
_entity.type
_entity.pdbx_description
1 polymer ?
#
loop_
_entity_poly.entity_id
_entity_poly.type
_entity_poly.pdbx_seq_one_letter_code
_entity_poly.pdbx_strand_id
1 'polypeptide(L)'
;WGAMEWRDTGSNLVTTSLSDASNYQLEAVYNSNPNYLRINPFIDKSHSTSLDNSKDEYLKYLYQLGRQAIVYNQVALNNFAAQLVESHKGD
;
A
#
# COMPACT_ATOMS: atom_id res chain seq x y z
N TRP A 1 17.69 4.96 -23.62
CA TRP A 1 16.62 3.98 -23.41
C TRP A 1 15.59 4.08 -24.53
N GLY A 2 15.22 2.96 -25.15
CA GLY A 2 14.18 2.87 -26.17
C GLY A 2 12.79 2.60 -25.57
N ALA A 3 11.75 2.64 -26.42
CA ALA A 3 10.36 2.47 -25.97
C ALA A 3 10.12 1.14 -25.22
N MET A 4 10.74 0.05 -25.66
CA MET A 4 10.65 -1.26 -24.99
C MET A 4 11.31 -1.26 -23.60
N GLU A 5 12.45 -0.58 -23.45
CA GLU A 5 13.15 -0.49 -22.16
C GLU A 5 12.38 0.39 -21.16
N TRP A 6 11.59 1.34 -21.65
CA TRP A 6 10.75 2.22 -20.83
C TRP A 6 9.43 1.60 -20.40
N ARG A 7 8.94 0.55 -21.07
CA ARG A 7 7.58 0.05 -20.87
C ARG A 7 7.31 -0.32 -19.40
N ASP A 8 8.10 -1.23 -18.84
CA ASP A 8 7.83 -1.78 -17.51
C ASP A 8 8.21 -0.79 -16.41
N THR A 9 9.41 -0.18 -16.52
CA THR A 9 9.88 0.84 -15.57
C THR A 9 8.97 2.08 -15.55
N GLY A 10 8.50 2.51 -16.73
CA GLY A 10 7.59 3.63 -16.88
C GLY A 10 6.22 3.35 -16.29
N SER A 11 5.68 2.13 -16.47
CA SER A 11 4.43 1.73 -15.82
C SER A 11 4.56 1.76 -14.30
N ASN A 12 5.64 1.19 -13.74
CA ASN A 12 5.89 1.19 -12.30
C ASN A 12 6.03 2.61 -11.74
N LEU A 13 6.70 3.51 -12.47
CA LEU A 13 6.80 4.92 -12.11
C LEU A 13 5.41 5.57 -12.02
N VAL A 14 4.58 5.42 -13.06
CA VAL A 14 3.23 6.01 -13.09
C VAL A 14 2.37 5.47 -11.95
N THR A 15 2.38 4.15 -11.70
CA THR A 15 1.62 3.56 -10.59
C THR A 15 2.08 4.10 -9.23
N THR A 16 3.39 4.26 -9.03
CA THR A 16 3.95 4.80 -7.79
C THR A 16 3.57 6.27 -7.60
N SER A 17 3.77 7.08 -8.65
CA SER A 17 3.42 8.51 -8.63
C SER A 17 1.93 8.74 -8.42
N LEU A 18 1.06 7.91 -9.03
CA LEU A 18 -0.38 7.97 -8.80
C LEU A 18 -0.71 7.64 -7.34
N SER A 19 -0.12 6.58 -6.79
CA SER A 19 -0.30 6.19 -5.39
C SER A 19 0.08 7.32 -4.43
N ASP A 20 1.20 7.99 -4.67
CA ASP A 20 1.69 9.09 -3.83
C ASP A 20 0.83 10.36 -3.98
N ALA A 21 0.47 10.72 -5.22
CA ALA A 21 -0.41 11.87 -5.48
C ALA A 21 -1.79 11.68 -4.84
N SER A 22 -2.37 10.48 -4.94
CA SER A 22 -3.61 10.13 -4.26
C SER A 22 -3.47 10.20 -2.74
N ASN A 23 -2.33 9.76 -2.18
CA ASN A 23 -2.09 9.92 -0.74
C ASN A 23 -2.15 11.38 -0.33
N TYR A 24 -1.38 12.21 -1.03
CA TYR A 24 -1.21 13.61 -0.71
C TYR A 24 -2.57 14.35 -0.72
N GLN A 25 -3.40 14.06 -1.73
CA GLN A 25 -4.74 14.63 -1.83
C GLN A 25 -5.65 14.16 -0.69
N LEU A 26 -5.63 12.88 -0.34
CA LEU A 26 -6.45 12.34 0.74
C LEU A 26 -5.98 12.85 2.11
N GLU A 27 -4.68 12.90 2.37
CA GLU A 27 -4.12 13.49 3.59
C GLU A 27 -4.52 14.97 3.74
N ALA A 28 -4.50 15.74 2.65
CA ALA A 28 -4.92 17.15 2.67
C ALA A 28 -6.41 17.32 3.00
N VAL A 29 -7.28 16.44 2.50
CA VAL A 29 -8.73 16.49 2.75
C VAL A 29 -9.07 16.02 4.15
N TYR A 30 -8.50 14.90 4.59
CA TYR A 30 -8.81 14.32 5.89
C TYR A 30 -8.06 15.00 7.03
N ASN A 31 -6.92 15.66 6.79
CA ASN A 31 -6.22 16.53 7.74
C ASN A 31 -6.17 15.98 9.19
N SER A 32 -5.57 14.79 9.36
CA SER A 32 -5.47 14.07 10.64
C SER A 32 -6.77 13.50 11.22
N ASN A 33 -7.88 13.53 10.48
CA ASN A 33 -9.11 12.83 10.84
C ASN A 33 -8.91 11.30 10.70
N PRO A 34 -9.35 10.48 11.68
CA PRO A 34 -9.17 9.01 11.66
C PRO A 34 -9.88 8.28 10.50
N ASN A 35 -10.70 8.97 9.71
CA ASN A 35 -11.47 8.37 8.63
C ASN A 35 -10.66 7.97 7.39
N TYR A 36 -9.34 8.21 7.39
CA TYR A 36 -8.42 7.75 6.34
C TYR A 36 -7.24 6.99 6.95
N LEU A 37 -7.11 5.71 6.57
CA LEU A 37 -5.99 4.85 6.93
C LEU A 37 -5.33 4.33 5.66
N ARG A 38 -4.06 4.67 5.43
CA ARG A 38 -3.25 4.15 4.33
C ARG A 38 -2.29 3.08 4.83
N ILE A 39 -2.37 1.89 4.25
CA ILE A 39 -1.39 0.81 4.43
C ILE A 39 -0.60 0.68 3.13
N ASN A 40 0.68 1.06 3.17
CA ASN A 40 1.57 1.04 2.00
C ASN A 40 2.96 0.54 2.40
N PRO A 41 3.18 -0.79 2.50
CA PRO A 41 4.47 -1.33 2.85
C PRO A 41 5.52 -1.07 1.76
N PHE A 42 6.75 -0.80 2.20
CA PHE A 42 7.87 -0.53 1.30
C PHE A 42 8.52 -1.82 0.81
N ILE A 43 8.65 -1.97 -0.51
CA ILE A 43 9.47 -3.03 -1.12
C ILE A 43 10.90 -2.53 -1.19
N ASP A 44 11.82 -3.27 -0.59
CA ASP A 44 13.24 -2.90 -0.61
C ASP A 44 13.87 -3.08 -2.00
N LYS A 45 15.00 -2.39 -2.22
CA LYS A 45 15.70 -2.40 -3.51
C LYS A 45 16.34 -3.73 -3.89
N SER A 46 16.41 -4.70 -2.98
CA SER A 46 16.99 -6.02 -3.24
C SER A 46 15.99 -6.99 -3.84
N HIS A 47 14.69 -6.66 -3.81
CA HIS A 47 13.64 -7.47 -4.42
C HIS A 47 13.16 -6.85 -5.75
N SER A 48 12.76 -7.73 -6.68
CA SER A 48 12.14 -7.29 -7.93
C SER A 48 10.84 -6.53 -7.64
N THR A 49 10.54 -5.49 -8.40
CA THR A 49 9.23 -4.81 -8.39
C THR A 49 8.33 -5.27 -9.53
N SER A 50 8.69 -6.35 -10.21
CA SER A 50 7.88 -6.92 -11.29
C SER A 50 6.59 -7.52 -10.74
N LEU A 51 5.47 -7.08 -11.31
CA LEU A 51 4.13 -7.60 -10.97
C LEU A 51 3.92 -9.04 -11.49
N ASP A 52 4.66 -9.44 -12.53
CA ASP A 52 4.53 -10.75 -13.16
C ASP A 52 5.47 -11.81 -12.54
N ASN A 53 6.23 -11.45 -11.50
CA ASN A 53 7.12 -12.39 -10.84
C ASN A 53 6.34 -13.37 -9.96
N SER A 54 6.18 -14.60 -10.46
CA SER A 54 5.47 -15.69 -9.78
C SER A 54 6.39 -16.70 -9.08
N LYS A 55 7.68 -16.39 -8.92
CA LYS A 55 8.61 -17.28 -8.22
C LYS A 55 8.22 -17.46 -6.75
N ASP A 56 8.23 -18.69 -6.25
CA ASP A 56 7.87 -19.03 -4.87
C ASP A 56 8.59 -18.20 -3.81
N GLU A 57 9.89 -17.95 -4.00
CA GLU A 57 10.69 -17.12 -3.08
C GLU A 57 10.16 -15.69 -2.98
N TYR A 58 9.74 -15.13 -4.10
CA TYR A 58 9.21 -13.78 -4.19
C TYR A 58 7.78 -13.71 -3.63
N LEU A 59 6.95 -14.71 -3.91
CA LEU A 59 5.62 -14.81 -3.32
C LEU A 59 5.69 -14.96 -1.78
N LYS A 60 6.65 -15.75 -1.27
CA LYS A 60 6.91 -15.85 0.17
C LYS A 60 7.37 -14.52 0.75
N TYR A 61 8.21 -13.77 0.05
CA TYR A 61 8.60 -12.42 0.44
C TYR A 61 7.38 -11.49 0.54
N LEU A 62 6.53 -11.43 -0.50
CA LEU A 62 5.32 -10.59 -0.49
C LEU A 62 4.37 -10.96 0.66
N TYR A 63 4.25 -12.26 0.96
CA TYR A 63 3.47 -12.72 2.12
C TYR A 63 4.04 -12.20 3.45
N GLN A 64 5.35 -12.30 3.66
CA GLN A 64 5.97 -11.78 4.89
C GLN A 64 5.88 -10.26 4.97
N LEU A 65 6.06 -9.56 3.85
CA LEU A 65 5.89 -8.10 3.77
C LEU A 65 4.48 -7.69 4.20
N GLY A 66 3.46 -8.39 3.72
CA GLY A 66 2.07 -8.17 4.14
C GLY A 66 1.87 -8.39 5.64
N ARG A 67 2.40 -9.49 6.20
CA ARG A 67 2.32 -9.75 7.65
C ARG A 67 2.99 -8.66 8.47
N GLN A 68 4.18 -8.23 8.05
CA GLN A 68 4.92 -7.15 8.71
C GLN A 68 4.15 -5.83 8.65
N ALA A 69 3.52 -5.51 7.52
CA ALA A 69 2.67 -4.33 7.37
C ALA A 69 1.50 -4.32 8.37
N ILE A 70 0.85 -5.47 8.58
CA ILE A 70 -0.24 -5.60 9.58
C ILE A 70 0.30 -5.38 10.99
N VAL A 71 1.41 -6.04 11.36
CA VAL A 71 2.02 -5.90 12.69
C VAL A 71 2.38 -4.44 12.98
N TYR A 72 2.97 -3.72 12.02
CA TYR A 72 3.34 -2.31 12.18
C TYR A 72 2.15 -1.37 12.31
N ASN A 73 1.00 -1.72 11.73
CA ASN A 73 -0.20 -0.89 11.75
C ASN A 73 -1.30 -1.44 12.67
N GLN A 74 -0.98 -2.39 13.55
CA GLN A 74 -1.97 -3.15 14.33
C GLN A 74 -2.90 -2.25 15.16
N VAL A 75 -2.34 -1.23 15.83
CA VAL A 75 -3.12 -0.30 16.64
C VAL A 75 -4.10 0.51 15.78
N ALA A 76 -3.63 1.05 14.66
CA ALA A 76 -4.46 1.83 13.75
C ALA A 76 -5.57 0.97 13.12
N LEU A 77 -5.24 -0.26 12.70
CA LEU A 77 -6.20 -1.22 12.16
C LEU A 77 -7.27 -1.61 13.20
N ASN A 78 -6.88 -1.86 14.44
CA ASN A 78 -7.82 -2.18 15.52
C ASN A 78 -8.78 -1.01 15.80
N ASN A 79 -8.26 0.21 15.86
CA ASN A 79 -9.07 1.41 16.07
C ASN A 79 -10.04 1.63 14.91
N PHE A 80 -9.56 1.48 13.67
CA PHE A 80 -10.40 1.61 12.47
C PHE A 80 -11.51 0.56 12.45
N ALA A 81 -11.19 -0.70 12.78
CA ALA A 81 -12.18 -1.77 12.88
C ALA A 81 -13.21 -1.52 13.99
N ALA A 82 -12.80 -0.99 15.15
CA ALA A 82 -13.72 -0.63 16.22
C ALA A 82 -14.72 0.45 15.78
N GLN A 83 -14.24 1.49 15.10
CA GLN A 83 -15.10 2.56 14.54
C GLN A 83 -16.11 2.02 13.52
N LEU A 84 -15.73 1.06 12.67
CA LEU A 84 -16.65 0.41 11.73
C LEU A 84 -17.76 -0.38 12.44
N VAL A 85 -17.44 -1.03 13.56
CA VAL A 85 -18.43 -1.78 14.35
C VAL A 85 -19.35 -0.82 15.11
N GLU A 86 -18.81 0.25 15.66
CA GLU A 86 -19.58 1.27 16.39
C GLU A 86 -20.55 2.02 15.48
N SER A 87 -20.10 2.42 14.29
CA SER A 87 -20.98 3.09 13.32
C SER A 87 -22.15 2.22 12.89
N HIS A 88 -21.95 0.90 12.76
CA HIS A 88 -23.01 -0.02 12.38
C HIS A 88 -24.06 -0.27 13.48
N LYS A 89 -23.76 0.04 14.75
CA LYS A 89 -24.73 -0.08 15.85
C LYS A 89 -25.63 1.14 16.00
N GLY A 90 -25.32 2.23 15.30
CA GLY A 90 -26.09 3.48 15.31
C GLY A 90 -27.21 3.54 14.25
N ASP A 91 -27.27 2.56 13.35
CA ASP A 91 -28.36 2.33 12.39
C ASP A 91 -29.39 1.33 12.96
#